data_AF-A0A812YTT2-F1
#
_entry.id   AF-A0A812YTT2-F1
#
_cell.length_a   1.000
_cell.length_b   1.000
_cell.length_c   1.000
_cell.angle_alpha   90.00
_cell.angle_beta   90.00
_cell.angle_gamma   90.00
#
_symmetry.space_group_name_H-M   'P 1'
#
loop_
_entity.id
_entity.type
_entity.pdbx_description
1 polymer ?
#
loop_
_entity_poly.entity_id
_entity_poly.type
_entity_poly.pdbx_seq_one_letter_code
_entity_poly.pdbx_strand_id
1 'polypeptide(L)'
;MRHIAREASGWLGHHVEQPRFVALASGDEPVIAYSTLLASFPTPDGQVPKAVLAAMQGKFAIDLTTDAAARGLTQQGLERILESTGDARFDGRVVERLAIPREAVVEGLATSHPTVLHLYAFYNVPADSWERLGASLDSDRLRKVNLEWCFRASGEGSKALLAGLARCWKLKDPPTSEFRELAMDGCEEVPGEAWAELGAAEWPELRKARFKWCFYSSGSGSGEELLAALGRSRQLEASERREPHSFLLPSRPGSGRQEVDFDWCEKIPDAAWELLGDGAWPRLRVAEGVPEEHLQRLREASLDLEAGAGGWSMRSVRWGTRFVSGSGFKFPRVSREIRSDRTVRASCAATGNIRLSTVGMRGMHGWMDGWMDGWMDACVDVCLGTGSSSYS
;
A
#
# COMPACT_ATOMS: atom_id res chain seq x y z
N MET A 1 -10.12 -17.87 -34.79
CA MET A 1 -10.56 -16.90 -33.76
C MET A 1 -9.65 -16.86 -32.53
N ARG A 2 -9.31 -17.99 -31.87
CA ARG A 2 -8.42 -17.97 -30.69
C ARG A 2 -6.98 -17.46 -30.95
N HIS A 3 -6.45 -17.63 -32.17
CA HIS A 3 -5.11 -17.14 -32.53
C HIS A 3 -5.05 -15.61 -32.67
N ILE A 4 -6.08 -15.01 -33.30
CA ILE A 4 -6.21 -13.55 -33.51
C ILE A 4 -6.42 -12.83 -32.18
N ALA A 5 -7.23 -13.39 -31.27
CA ALA A 5 -7.41 -12.83 -29.92
C ALA A 5 -6.09 -12.81 -29.13
N ARG A 6 -5.25 -13.85 -29.28
CA ARG A 6 -3.95 -13.95 -28.62
C ARG A 6 -2.94 -12.94 -29.18
N GLU A 7 -2.92 -12.73 -30.48
CA GLU A 7 -2.07 -11.72 -31.13
C GLU A 7 -2.51 -10.29 -30.79
N ALA A 8 -3.81 -10.02 -30.73
CA ALA A 8 -4.34 -8.73 -30.30
C ALA A 8 -4.00 -8.42 -28.83
N SER A 9 -4.09 -9.41 -27.92
CA SER A 9 -3.64 -9.26 -26.54
C SER A 9 -2.13 -8.99 -26.43
N GLY A 10 -1.31 -9.61 -27.28
CA GLY A 10 0.14 -9.35 -27.34
C GLY A 10 0.45 -7.93 -27.79
N TRP A 11 -0.24 -7.45 -28.84
CA TRP A 11 -0.08 -6.08 -29.35
C TRP A 11 -0.54 -5.02 -28.36
N LEU A 12 -1.68 -5.24 -27.70
CA LEU A 12 -2.21 -4.35 -26.66
C LEU A 12 -1.34 -4.35 -25.40
N GLY A 13 -0.79 -5.49 -25.00
CA GLY A 13 0.15 -5.59 -23.88
C GLY A 13 1.39 -4.71 -24.07
N HIS A 14 1.99 -4.74 -25.27
CA HIS A 14 3.09 -3.84 -25.62
C HIS A 14 2.68 -2.36 -25.66
N HIS A 15 1.40 -2.07 -25.94
CA HIS A 15 0.88 -0.71 -25.99
C HIS A 15 0.66 -0.10 -24.59
N VAL A 16 0.19 -0.91 -23.62
CA VAL A 16 0.06 -0.51 -22.21
C VAL A 16 1.43 -0.30 -21.56
N GLU A 17 2.47 -0.96 -22.04
CA GLU A 17 3.87 -0.77 -21.61
C GLU A 17 4.56 0.43 -22.29
N GLN A 18 3.85 1.20 -23.13
CA GLN A 18 4.45 2.37 -23.76
C GLN A 18 4.85 3.42 -22.70
N PRO A 19 5.96 4.17 -22.96
CA PRO A 19 6.48 5.16 -22.02
C PRO A 19 5.46 6.19 -21.54
N ARG A 20 4.45 6.52 -22.36
CA ARG A 20 3.37 7.44 -21.99
C ARG A 20 2.48 6.92 -20.85
N PHE A 21 2.18 5.62 -20.81
CA PHE A 21 1.40 5.01 -19.73
C PHE A 21 2.25 4.77 -18.49
N VAL A 22 3.52 4.40 -18.67
CA VAL A 22 4.50 4.29 -17.59
C VAL A 22 4.76 5.64 -16.91
N ALA A 23 4.78 6.74 -17.68
CA ALA A 23 4.92 8.10 -17.15
C ALA A 23 3.68 8.58 -16.38
N LEU A 24 2.48 8.17 -16.81
CA LEU A 24 1.22 8.47 -16.10
C LEU A 24 1.10 7.71 -14.78
N ALA A 25 1.71 6.54 -14.71
CA ALA A 25 1.69 5.66 -13.54
C ALA A 25 2.86 5.88 -12.56
N SER A 26 3.48 7.07 -12.57
CA SER A 26 4.66 7.37 -11.77
C SER A 26 4.36 7.42 -10.26
N GLY A 27 4.48 6.28 -9.59
CA GLY A 27 4.32 6.11 -8.15
C GLY A 27 4.67 4.68 -7.73
N ASP A 28 4.73 4.42 -6.42
CA ASP A 28 4.89 3.05 -5.89
C ASP A 28 3.71 2.15 -6.28
N GLU A 29 2.61 2.75 -6.78
CA GLU A 29 1.46 2.08 -7.35
C GLU A 29 1.07 2.70 -8.69
N PRO A 30 1.10 1.91 -9.77
CA PRO A 30 0.65 2.35 -11.07
C PRO A 30 -0.89 2.43 -11.09
N VAL A 31 -1.40 3.66 -11.10
CA VAL A 31 -2.84 3.94 -11.15
C VAL A 31 -3.14 4.80 -12.37
N ILE A 32 -4.25 4.56 -13.05
CA ILE A 32 -4.67 5.36 -14.19
C ILE A 32 -6.15 5.71 -14.12
N ALA A 33 -6.46 6.99 -14.34
CA ALA A 33 -7.82 7.48 -14.44
C ALA A 33 -8.57 6.82 -15.60
N TYR A 34 -9.82 6.41 -15.37
CA TYR A 34 -10.66 5.82 -16.41
C TYR A 34 -10.87 6.74 -17.60
N SER A 35 -11.07 8.04 -17.37
CA SER A 35 -11.25 9.04 -18.43
C SER A 35 -10.03 9.15 -19.35
N THR A 36 -8.81 8.95 -18.82
CA THR A 36 -7.58 8.90 -19.62
C THR A 36 -7.54 7.65 -20.50
N LEU A 37 -7.96 6.50 -19.98
CA LEU A 37 -8.09 5.28 -20.77
C LEU A 37 -9.14 5.44 -21.87
N LEU A 38 -10.29 6.00 -21.53
CA LEU A 38 -11.39 6.19 -22.46
C LEU A 38 -10.98 7.13 -23.61
N ALA A 39 -10.27 8.22 -23.31
CA ALA A 39 -9.74 9.12 -24.32
C ALA A 39 -8.67 8.44 -25.22
N SER A 40 -7.91 7.51 -24.67
CA SER A 40 -6.85 6.79 -25.40
C SER A 40 -7.38 5.63 -26.25
N PHE A 41 -8.51 5.04 -25.85
CA PHE A 41 -9.12 3.88 -26.49
C PHE A 41 -10.64 4.07 -26.66
N PRO A 42 -11.06 5.07 -27.45
CA PRO A 42 -12.48 5.29 -27.68
C PRO A 42 -13.08 4.11 -28.45
N THR A 43 -14.25 3.69 -28.02
CA THR A 43 -15.09 2.70 -28.72
C THR A 43 -16.37 3.37 -29.21
N PRO A 44 -17.11 2.74 -30.13
CA PRO A 44 -18.42 3.25 -30.56
C PRO A 44 -19.44 3.37 -29.42
N ASP A 45 -19.31 2.56 -28.37
CA ASP A 45 -20.16 2.61 -27.17
C ASP A 45 -19.63 3.54 -26.07
N GLY A 46 -18.52 4.24 -26.33
CA GLY A 46 -17.93 5.20 -25.40
C GLY A 46 -17.39 4.58 -24.12
N GLN A 47 -16.96 3.31 -24.14
CA GLN A 47 -16.39 2.61 -22.98
C GLN A 47 -15.04 1.95 -23.31
N VAL A 48 -14.15 1.82 -22.32
CA VAL A 48 -12.86 1.18 -22.56
C VAL A 48 -13.04 -0.28 -23.00
N PRO A 49 -12.33 -0.77 -24.05
CA PRO A 49 -12.44 -2.15 -24.50
C PRO A 49 -12.04 -3.15 -23.40
N LYS A 50 -12.80 -4.25 -23.25
CA LYS A 50 -12.47 -5.35 -22.30
C LYS A 50 -11.03 -5.85 -22.45
N ALA A 51 -10.51 -5.94 -23.68
CA ALA A 51 -9.15 -6.40 -23.93
C ALA A 51 -8.08 -5.45 -23.37
N VAL A 52 -8.34 -4.13 -23.35
CA VAL A 52 -7.44 -3.14 -22.73
C VAL A 52 -7.47 -3.31 -21.21
N LEU A 53 -8.66 -3.41 -20.63
CA LEU A 53 -8.84 -3.64 -19.19
C LEU A 53 -8.13 -4.94 -18.76
N ALA A 54 -8.37 -6.05 -19.45
CA ALA A 54 -7.72 -7.33 -19.15
C ALA A 54 -6.18 -7.26 -19.25
N ALA A 55 -5.64 -6.48 -20.20
CA ALA A 55 -4.19 -6.28 -20.32
C ALA A 55 -3.57 -5.48 -19.15
N MET A 56 -4.38 -4.73 -18.41
CA MET A 56 -3.96 -3.97 -17.23
C MET A 56 -4.04 -4.76 -15.92
N GLN A 57 -4.74 -5.89 -15.88
CA GLN A 57 -4.97 -6.66 -14.67
C GLN A 57 -3.64 -7.01 -13.96
N GLY A 58 -3.57 -6.76 -12.65
CA GLY A 58 -2.35 -6.98 -11.85
C GLY A 58 -1.17 -6.05 -12.18
N LYS A 59 -1.30 -5.17 -13.18
CA LYS A 59 -0.28 -4.18 -13.56
C LYS A 59 -0.67 -2.76 -13.20
N PHE A 60 -1.94 -2.39 -13.32
CA PHE A 60 -2.44 -1.04 -13.03
C PHE A 60 -3.81 -1.12 -12.36
N ALA A 61 -4.04 -0.29 -11.35
CA ALA A 61 -5.39 -0.07 -10.82
C ALA A 61 -6.09 1.05 -11.60
N ILE A 62 -7.40 0.91 -11.81
CA ILE A 62 -8.22 1.95 -12.45
C ILE A 62 -8.73 2.91 -11.38
N ASP A 63 -8.47 4.20 -11.54
CA ASP A 63 -8.94 5.24 -10.62
C ASP A 63 -10.33 5.74 -11.01
N LEU A 64 -11.26 5.58 -10.06
CA LEU A 64 -12.63 6.07 -10.10
C LEU A 64 -12.96 6.89 -8.83
N THR A 65 -11.94 7.46 -8.18
CA THR A 65 -12.10 8.21 -6.91
C THR A 65 -12.49 9.68 -7.10
N THR A 66 -12.46 10.20 -8.33
CA THR A 66 -12.88 11.57 -8.65
C THR A 66 -13.80 11.63 -9.85
N ASP A 67 -14.65 12.66 -9.94
CA ASP A 67 -15.53 12.87 -11.10
C ASP A 67 -14.75 13.04 -12.41
N ALA A 68 -13.58 13.66 -12.33
CA ALA A 68 -12.69 13.82 -13.48
C ALA A 68 -12.14 12.47 -13.93
N ALA A 69 -11.74 11.61 -12.99
CA ALA A 69 -11.20 10.29 -13.28
C ALA A 69 -12.27 9.34 -13.82
N ALA A 70 -13.50 9.39 -13.29
CA ALA A 70 -14.60 8.52 -13.69
C ALA A 70 -15.45 9.06 -14.86
N ARG A 71 -15.08 10.20 -15.45
CA ARG A 71 -15.85 10.84 -16.52
C ARG A 71 -16.08 9.90 -17.71
N GLY A 72 -17.33 9.77 -18.13
CA GLY A 72 -17.74 8.93 -19.26
C GLY A 72 -17.99 7.46 -18.89
N LEU A 73 -17.75 7.08 -17.63
CA LEU A 73 -18.10 5.74 -17.14
C LEU A 73 -19.62 5.58 -17.12
N THR A 74 -20.09 4.49 -17.71
CA THR A 74 -21.49 4.03 -17.60
C THR A 74 -21.54 2.76 -16.77
N GLN A 75 -22.75 2.31 -16.41
CA GLN A 75 -22.94 1.01 -15.75
C GLN A 75 -22.30 -0.14 -16.54
N GLN A 76 -22.48 -0.16 -17.87
CA GLN A 76 -21.85 -1.17 -18.73
C GLN A 76 -20.32 -1.09 -18.69
N GLY A 77 -19.75 0.12 -18.63
CA GLY A 77 -18.31 0.30 -18.44
C GLY A 77 -17.82 -0.25 -17.11
N LEU A 78 -18.58 -0.02 -16.04
CA LEU A 78 -18.26 -0.55 -14.72
C LEU A 78 -18.27 -2.08 -14.70
N GLU A 79 -19.32 -2.70 -15.26
CA GLU A 79 -19.41 -4.16 -15.38
C GLU A 79 -18.17 -4.72 -16.11
N ARG A 80 -17.72 -4.05 -17.18
CA ARG A 80 -16.47 -4.44 -17.88
C ARG A 80 -15.24 -4.35 -17.00
N ILE A 81 -15.12 -3.31 -16.16
CA ILE A 81 -14.00 -3.14 -15.22
C ILE A 81 -13.99 -4.29 -14.21
N LEU A 82 -15.13 -4.54 -13.58
CA LEU A 82 -15.28 -5.57 -12.54
C LEU A 82 -15.02 -6.98 -13.13
N GLU A 83 -15.50 -7.26 -14.34
CA GLU A 83 -15.26 -8.54 -15.02
C GLU A 83 -13.81 -8.72 -15.51
N SER A 84 -13.11 -7.64 -15.88
CA SER A 84 -11.83 -7.74 -16.62
C SER A 84 -10.60 -7.54 -15.75
N THR A 85 -10.65 -6.63 -14.76
CA THR A 85 -9.52 -6.36 -13.88
C THR A 85 -9.81 -6.76 -12.45
N GLY A 86 -10.94 -6.29 -11.91
CA GLY A 86 -11.20 -6.25 -10.46
C GLY A 86 -10.36 -5.20 -9.72
N ASP A 87 -9.16 -4.87 -10.23
CA ASP A 87 -8.25 -3.88 -9.66
C ASP A 87 -8.68 -2.44 -9.97
N ALA A 88 -9.54 -1.87 -9.13
CA ALA A 88 -10.02 -0.50 -9.25
C ALA A 88 -10.18 0.18 -7.89
N ARG A 89 -10.07 1.51 -7.89
CA ARG A 89 -10.27 2.37 -6.72
C ARG A 89 -11.57 3.13 -6.87
N PHE A 90 -12.47 2.92 -5.92
CA PHE A 90 -13.79 3.54 -5.93
C PHE A 90 -13.95 4.55 -4.79
N ASP A 91 -14.64 5.64 -5.09
CA ASP A 91 -15.23 6.54 -4.10
C ASP A 91 -16.76 6.42 -4.21
N GLY A 92 -17.41 6.04 -3.11
CA GLY A 92 -18.84 5.82 -3.03
C GLY A 92 -19.67 7.06 -3.37
N ARG A 93 -19.14 8.27 -3.20
CA ARG A 93 -19.80 9.52 -3.60
C ARG A 93 -19.73 9.74 -5.10
N VAL A 94 -18.63 9.36 -5.74
CA VAL A 94 -18.49 9.41 -7.20
C VAL A 94 -19.41 8.39 -7.86
N VAL A 95 -19.40 7.15 -7.36
CA VAL A 95 -20.27 6.07 -7.83
C VAL A 95 -21.75 6.46 -7.76
N GLU A 96 -22.18 7.07 -6.64
CA GLU A 96 -23.55 7.58 -6.46
C GLU A 96 -23.91 8.68 -7.48
N ARG A 97 -22.99 9.61 -7.77
CA ARG A 97 -23.21 10.67 -8.78
C ARG A 97 -23.31 10.13 -10.21
N LEU A 98 -22.72 8.97 -10.47
CA LEU A 98 -22.86 8.25 -11.74
C LEU A 98 -24.17 7.45 -11.83
N ALA A 99 -25.06 7.58 -10.83
CA ALA A 99 -26.30 6.80 -10.69
C ALA A 99 -26.05 5.29 -10.68
N ILE A 100 -24.87 4.87 -10.21
CA ILE A 100 -24.53 3.46 -10.03
C ILE A 100 -24.79 3.11 -8.55
N PRO A 101 -25.55 2.05 -8.25
CA PRO A 101 -25.73 1.60 -6.88
C PRO A 101 -24.42 1.07 -6.30
N ARG A 102 -24.12 1.42 -5.05
CA ARG A 102 -22.86 1.01 -4.38
C ARG A 102 -22.81 -0.50 -4.18
N GLU A 103 -23.95 -1.10 -3.88
CA GLU A 103 -24.12 -2.54 -3.75
C GLU A 103 -23.68 -3.28 -5.02
N ALA A 104 -23.98 -2.74 -6.21
CA ALA A 104 -23.57 -3.36 -7.47
C ALA A 104 -22.04 -3.42 -7.63
N VAL A 105 -21.32 -2.42 -7.12
CA VAL A 105 -19.84 -2.43 -7.09
C VAL A 105 -19.34 -3.51 -6.13
N VAL A 106 -19.90 -3.56 -4.92
CA VAL A 106 -19.48 -4.53 -3.88
C VAL A 106 -19.77 -5.98 -4.34
N GLU A 107 -20.93 -6.22 -4.93
CA GLU A 107 -21.31 -7.52 -5.50
C GLU A 107 -20.40 -7.91 -6.67
N GLY A 108 -20.12 -6.99 -7.59
CA GLY A 108 -19.20 -7.28 -8.69
C GLY A 108 -17.78 -7.55 -8.20
N LEU A 109 -17.31 -6.83 -7.18
CA LEU A 109 -16.00 -7.10 -6.56
C LEU A 109 -15.91 -8.50 -5.96
N ALA A 110 -17.01 -9.00 -5.37
CA ALA A 110 -17.08 -10.35 -4.82
C ALA A 110 -16.86 -11.45 -5.89
N THR A 111 -17.03 -11.12 -7.17
CA THR A 111 -16.78 -12.05 -8.29
C THR A 111 -15.42 -11.84 -8.97
N SER A 112 -14.74 -10.72 -8.70
CA SER A 112 -13.57 -10.27 -9.47
C SER A 112 -12.21 -10.63 -8.85
N HIS A 113 -12.18 -11.05 -7.58
CA HIS A 113 -10.97 -11.39 -6.81
C HIS A 113 -9.83 -10.37 -6.96
N PRO A 114 -10.01 -9.13 -6.49
CA PRO A 114 -9.08 -8.04 -6.71
C PRO A 114 -7.76 -8.22 -5.94
N THR A 115 -6.67 -7.67 -6.49
CA THR A 115 -5.39 -7.49 -5.77
C THR A 115 -5.42 -6.24 -4.89
N VAL A 116 -6.21 -5.23 -5.28
CA VAL A 116 -6.42 -4.00 -4.52
C VAL A 116 -7.91 -3.81 -4.31
N LEU A 117 -8.36 -3.92 -3.07
CA LEU A 117 -9.71 -3.58 -2.67
C LEU A 117 -9.71 -2.15 -2.13
N HIS A 118 -10.19 -1.19 -2.90
CA HIS A 118 -10.25 0.21 -2.46
C HIS A 118 -11.66 0.77 -2.61
N LEU A 119 -12.38 0.80 -1.50
CA LEU A 119 -13.74 1.29 -1.35
C LEU A 119 -13.73 2.43 -0.34
N TYR A 120 -13.75 3.67 -0.82
CA TYR A 120 -13.81 4.85 0.04
C TYR A 120 -15.26 5.33 0.19
N ALA A 121 -15.73 5.55 1.41
CA ALA A 121 -17.06 6.08 1.71
C ALA A 121 -18.24 5.28 1.12
N PHE A 122 -18.19 3.95 1.21
CA PHE A 122 -19.28 3.06 0.80
C PHE A 122 -20.33 2.87 1.92
N TYR A 123 -20.99 3.96 2.31
CA TYR A 123 -22.06 3.92 3.31
C TYR A 123 -23.35 3.33 2.75
N ASN A 124 -24.18 2.76 3.64
CA ASN A 124 -25.51 2.18 3.35
C ASN A 124 -25.52 1.01 2.36
N VAL A 125 -24.39 0.30 2.21
CA VAL A 125 -24.36 -0.95 1.46
C VAL A 125 -25.05 -2.05 2.31
N PRO A 126 -25.97 -2.83 1.72
CA PRO A 126 -26.64 -3.93 2.42
C PRO A 126 -25.67 -4.95 3.03
N ALA A 127 -26.03 -5.49 4.19
CA ALA A 127 -25.21 -6.45 4.94
C ALA A 127 -24.83 -7.68 4.09
N ASP A 128 -25.78 -8.21 3.32
CA ASP A 128 -25.58 -9.39 2.47
C ASP A 128 -24.53 -9.16 1.37
N SER A 129 -24.39 -7.92 0.88
CA SER A 129 -23.34 -7.56 -0.08
C SER A 129 -21.95 -7.62 0.56
N TRP A 130 -21.80 -7.09 1.77
CA TRP A 130 -20.55 -7.22 2.53
C TRP A 130 -20.23 -8.66 2.91
N GLU A 131 -21.25 -9.46 3.26
CA GLU A 131 -21.09 -10.88 3.56
C GLU A 131 -20.60 -11.68 2.35
N ARG A 132 -21.19 -11.44 1.17
CA ARG A 132 -20.73 -12.07 -0.09
C ARG A 132 -19.31 -11.67 -0.42
N LEU A 133 -18.97 -10.39 -0.28
CA LEU A 133 -17.59 -9.93 -0.48
C LEU A 133 -16.65 -10.65 0.49
N GLY A 134 -16.93 -10.64 1.79
CA GLY A 134 -16.14 -11.33 2.80
C GLY A 134 -15.97 -12.82 2.56
N ALA A 135 -17.02 -13.51 2.10
CA ALA A 135 -16.94 -14.92 1.73
C ALA A 135 -16.01 -15.15 0.51
N SER A 136 -15.97 -14.20 -0.43
CA SER A 136 -15.14 -14.28 -1.64
C SER A 136 -13.65 -13.90 -1.45
N LEU A 137 -13.30 -13.27 -0.33
CA LEU A 137 -11.95 -12.76 -0.06
C LEU A 137 -10.89 -13.85 0.24
N ASP A 138 -11.14 -15.12 -0.11
CA ASP A 138 -10.15 -16.20 0.02
C ASP A 138 -9.11 -16.17 -1.12
N SER A 139 -8.55 -15.00 -1.40
CA SER A 139 -7.57 -14.79 -2.46
C SER A 139 -6.18 -14.53 -1.90
N ASP A 140 -5.21 -15.30 -2.37
CA ASP A 140 -3.77 -15.09 -2.17
C ASP A 140 -3.23 -13.84 -2.89
N ARG A 141 -4.08 -13.16 -3.66
CA ARG A 141 -3.71 -12.00 -4.48
C ARG A 141 -3.94 -10.67 -3.80
N LEU A 142 -4.75 -10.60 -2.75
CA LEU A 142 -5.10 -9.33 -2.10
C LEU A 142 -3.87 -8.74 -1.40
N ARG A 143 -3.50 -7.52 -1.80
CA ARG A 143 -2.31 -6.80 -1.31
C ARG A 143 -2.66 -5.58 -0.48
N LYS A 144 -3.78 -4.95 -0.80
CA LYS A 144 -4.19 -3.70 -0.18
C LYS A 144 -5.68 -3.64 -0.01
N VAL A 145 -6.09 -3.15 1.15
CA VAL A 145 -7.48 -2.95 1.52
C VAL A 145 -7.62 -1.54 2.06
N ASN A 146 -8.47 -0.76 1.41
CA ASN A 146 -8.95 0.52 1.90
C ASN A 146 -10.47 0.44 1.96
N LEU A 147 -11.01 0.53 3.17
CA LEU A 147 -12.43 0.54 3.51
C LEU A 147 -12.78 1.79 4.31
N GLU A 148 -12.02 2.87 4.15
CA GLU A 148 -12.23 4.10 4.90
C GLU A 148 -13.68 4.58 4.74
N TRP A 149 -14.34 4.89 5.85
CA TRP A 149 -15.71 5.39 5.95
C TRP A 149 -16.81 4.43 5.45
N CYS A 150 -16.51 3.15 5.19
CA CYS A 150 -17.53 2.17 4.76
C CYS A 150 -18.55 1.87 5.87
N PHE A 151 -18.07 1.68 7.10
CA PHE A 151 -18.91 1.30 8.25
C PHE A 151 -19.16 2.47 9.20
N ARG A 152 -19.38 3.67 8.65
CA ARG A 152 -19.67 4.87 9.45
C ARG A 152 -21.13 4.94 9.92
N ALA A 153 -22.05 4.38 9.16
CA ALA A 153 -23.50 4.49 9.42
C ALA A 153 -24.12 3.16 9.87
N SER A 154 -23.47 2.03 9.57
CA SER A 154 -23.89 0.70 9.95
C SER A 154 -22.67 -0.22 9.86
N GLY A 155 -22.50 -1.11 10.84
CA GLY A 155 -21.51 -2.19 10.81
C GLY A 155 -22.07 -3.53 10.36
N GLU A 156 -23.31 -3.61 9.88
CA GLU A 156 -23.88 -4.88 9.43
C GLU A 156 -23.07 -5.49 8.27
N GLY A 157 -22.88 -6.81 8.30
CA GLY A 157 -22.06 -7.55 7.33
C GLY A 157 -20.54 -7.40 7.50
N SER A 158 -20.06 -6.47 8.33
CA SER A 158 -18.62 -6.28 8.60
C SER A 158 -17.95 -7.53 9.18
N LYS A 159 -18.66 -8.31 10.01
CA LYS A 159 -18.15 -9.54 10.60
C LYS A 159 -17.65 -10.54 9.54
N ALA A 160 -18.48 -10.82 8.54
CA ALA A 160 -18.11 -11.73 7.46
C ALA A 160 -16.97 -11.15 6.60
N LEU A 161 -16.95 -9.84 6.38
CA LEU A 161 -15.87 -9.14 5.68
C LEU A 161 -14.54 -9.27 6.43
N LEU A 162 -14.51 -8.97 7.72
CA LEU A 162 -13.33 -9.06 8.58
C LEU A 162 -12.85 -10.50 8.72
N ALA A 163 -13.76 -11.46 8.87
CA ALA A 163 -13.42 -12.88 8.81
C ALA A 163 -12.78 -13.25 7.45
N GLY A 164 -13.24 -12.66 6.34
CA GLY A 164 -12.62 -12.77 5.03
C GLY A 164 -11.19 -12.26 4.99
N LEU A 165 -10.98 -11.03 5.46
CA LEU A 165 -9.65 -10.40 5.56
C LEU A 165 -8.68 -11.18 6.45
N ALA A 166 -9.19 -11.73 7.55
CA ALA A 166 -8.44 -12.61 8.44
C ALA A 166 -8.04 -13.94 7.78
N ARG A 167 -8.63 -14.32 6.63
CA ARG A 167 -8.23 -15.51 5.86
C ARG A 167 -7.27 -15.21 4.71
N CYS A 168 -7.10 -13.96 4.29
CA CYS A 168 -6.27 -13.55 3.14
C CYS A 168 -4.74 -13.84 3.25
N TRP A 169 -4.33 -14.71 4.17
CA TRP A 169 -2.95 -15.16 4.38
C TRP A 169 -2.78 -16.69 4.28
N LYS A 170 -3.87 -17.47 4.21
CA LYS A 170 -3.85 -18.94 4.42
C LYS A 170 -3.27 -19.78 3.27
N LEU A 171 -2.67 -19.20 2.24
CA LEU A 171 -2.23 -19.97 1.07
C LEU A 171 -0.74 -19.76 0.73
N LYS A 172 -0.04 -20.90 0.84
CA LYS A 172 1.35 -21.27 0.46
C LYS A 172 2.45 -21.04 1.50
N ASP A 173 3.19 -22.13 1.69
CA ASP A 173 4.53 -22.19 2.24
C ASP A 173 5.51 -22.20 1.04
N PRO A 174 6.43 -21.22 0.91
CA PRO A 174 6.60 -20.07 1.78
C PRO A 174 5.51 -18.99 1.55
N PRO A 175 5.15 -18.24 2.61
CA PRO A 175 4.19 -17.15 2.49
C PRO A 175 4.73 -16.09 1.54
N THR A 176 4.05 -15.93 0.40
CA THR A 176 4.37 -14.91 -0.61
C THR A 176 3.34 -13.79 -0.64
N SER A 177 2.43 -13.74 0.35
CA SER A 177 1.39 -12.72 0.43
C SER A 177 2.02 -11.34 0.59
N GLU A 178 1.77 -10.47 -0.39
CA GLU A 178 2.18 -9.07 -0.37
C GLU A 178 1.13 -8.16 0.30
N PHE A 179 0.37 -8.67 1.27
CA PHE A 179 -0.60 -7.86 2.01
C PHE A 179 0.10 -6.78 2.85
N ARG A 180 0.10 -5.54 2.34
CA ARG A 180 0.96 -4.45 2.81
C ARG A 180 0.20 -3.33 3.50
N GLU A 181 -1.07 -3.11 3.15
CA GLU A 181 -1.82 -1.96 3.64
C GLU A 181 -3.25 -2.34 3.97
N LEU A 182 -3.66 -2.01 5.20
CA LEU A 182 -5.03 -2.11 5.68
C LEU A 182 -5.45 -0.74 6.23
N ALA A 183 -6.45 -0.11 5.61
CA ALA A 183 -7.02 1.16 6.02
C ALA A 183 -8.51 1.00 6.24
N MET A 184 -8.99 1.37 7.43
CA MET A 184 -10.38 1.30 7.84
C MET A 184 -10.84 2.57 8.57
N ASP A 185 -10.15 3.70 8.38
CA ASP A 185 -10.47 4.96 9.09
C ASP A 185 -11.96 5.32 9.02
N GLY A 186 -12.53 5.76 10.13
CA GLY A 186 -13.94 6.17 10.21
C GLY A 186 -14.94 5.00 10.13
N CYS A 187 -14.50 3.77 10.41
CA CYS A 187 -15.38 2.58 10.54
C CYS A 187 -15.92 2.44 11.97
N GLU A 188 -16.56 3.50 12.44
CA GLU A 188 -17.04 3.71 13.82
C GLU A 188 -18.13 2.74 14.28
N GLU A 189 -18.92 2.17 13.37
CA GLU A 189 -20.07 1.30 13.70
C GLU A 189 -19.75 -0.19 13.57
N VAL A 190 -18.47 -0.56 13.33
CA VAL A 190 -18.08 -1.97 13.30
C VAL A 190 -18.22 -2.56 14.70
N PRO A 191 -19.09 -3.57 14.89
CA PRO A 191 -19.36 -4.10 16.20
C PRO A 191 -18.18 -4.92 16.72
N GLY A 192 -18.11 -5.08 18.04
CA GLY A 192 -16.94 -5.68 18.68
C GLY A 192 -16.63 -7.11 18.25
N GLU A 193 -17.69 -7.91 18.10
CA GLU A 193 -17.60 -9.28 17.62
C GLU A 193 -17.10 -9.39 16.17
N ALA A 194 -17.16 -8.33 15.37
CA ALA A 194 -16.58 -8.31 14.04
C ALA A 194 -15.06 -8.11 14.12
N TRP A 195 -14.58 -7.22 14.99
CA TRP A 195 -13.14 -7.06 15.25
C TRP A 195 -12.51 -8.33 15.81
N ALA A 196 -13.26 -9.10 16.62
CA ALA A 196 -12.80 -10.37 17.15
C ALA A 196 -12.43 -11.40 16.06
N GLU A 197 -13.01 -11.32 14.86
CA GLU A 197 -12.65 -12.17 13.71
C GLU A 197 -11.19 -11.94 13.25
N LEU A 198 -10.64 -10.75 13.51
CA LEU A 198 -9.23 -10.44 13.24
C LEU A 198 -8.30 -11.01 14.31
N GLY A 199 -8.83 -11.48 15.46
CA GLY A 199 -8.04 -11.92 16.60
C GLY A 199 -7.08 -13.08 16.32
N ALA A 200 -7.32 -13.85 15.25
CA ALA A 200 -6.43 -14.91 14.76
C ALA A 200 -5.70 -14.55 13.46
N ALA A 201 -5.88 -13.33 12.94
CA ALA A 201 -5.23 -12.88 11.71
C ALA A 201 -3.73 -12.68 11.93
N GLU A 202 -2.94 -13.03 10.92
CA GLU A 202 -1.51 -12.79 10.88
C GLU A 202 -1.18 -12.14 9.54
N TRP A 203 -0.67 -10.91 9.59
CA TRP A 203 -0.24 -10.18 8.40
C TRP A 203 1.26 -9.88 8.48
N PRO A 204 2.11 -10.89 8.29
CA PRO A 204 3.55 -10.73 8.49
C PRO A 204 4.11 -9.60 7.65
N GLU A 205 3.60 -9.39 6.42
CA GLU A 205 4.04 -8.36 5.46
C GLU A 205 3.30 -7.01 5.56
N LEU A 206 2.43 -6.82 6.56
CA LEU A 206 1.70 -5.56 6.74
C LEU A 206 2.67 -4.43 7.09
N ARG A 207 2.60 -3.32 6.35
CA ARG A 207 3.48 -2.15 6.51
C ARG A 207 2.75 -0.90 6.95
N LYS A 208 1.45 -0.81 6.65
CA LYS A 208 0.61 0.31 7.05
C LYS A 208 -0.72 -0.20 7.57
N ALA A 209 -1.14 0.35 8.70
CA ALA A 209 -2.39 0.02 9.34
C ALA A 209 -3.06 1.31 9.82
N ARG A 210 -4.24 1.65 9.28
CA ARG A 210 -4.93 2.91 9.61
C ARG A 210 -6.33 2.57 10.13
N PHE A 211 -6.59 2.97 11.37
CA PHE A 211 -7.84 2.74 12.09
C PHE A 211 -8.33 4.02 12.80
N LYS A 212 -7.98 5.18 12.25
CA LYS A 212 -8.38 6.48 12.79
C LYS A 212 -9.88 6.52 13.01
N TRP A 213 -10.36 7.04 14.13
CA TRP A 213 -11.79 7.09 14.49
C TRP A 213 -12.52 5.75 14.69
N CYS A 214 -11.93 4.58 14.41
CA CYS A 214 -12.67 3.30 14.49
C CYS A 214 -13.22 3.00 15.88
N PHE A 215 -12.53 3.46 16.92
CA PHE A 215 -12.91 3.23 18.32
C PHE A 215 -13.33 4.53 19.01
N TYR A 216 -13.96 5.44 18.27
CA TYR A 216 -14.45 6.72 18.79
C TYR A 216 -15.86 6.59 19.41
N SER A 217 -16.85 6.13 18.62
CA SER A 217 -18.25 6.06 19.05
C SER A 217 -18.64 4.70 19.64
N SER A 218 -18.14 3.59 19.07
CA SER A 218 -18.40 2.22 19.50
C SER A 218 -17.06 1.45 19.66
N GLY A 219 -17.09 0.24 20.23
CA GLY A 219 -15.88 -0.61 20.33
C GLY A 219 -15.20 -0.72 21.69
N SER A 220 -15.90 -0.47 22.80
CA SER A 220 -15.37 -0.80 24.13
C SER A 220 -15.10 -2.30 24.24
N GLY A 221 -13.83 -2.70 24.31
CA GLY A 221 -13.39 -4.08 24.50
C GLY A 221 -13.00 -4.86 23.24
N SER A 222 -12.97 -4.22 22.06
CA SER A 222 -12.76 -4.92 20.77
C SER A 222 -11.47 -4.53 20.05
N GLY A 223 -10.74 -3.56 20.62
CA GLY A 223 -9.40 -3.22 20.18
C GLY A 223 -8.37 -4.30 20.53
N GLU A 224 -8.68 -5.18 21.49
CA GLU A 224 -7.78 -6.24 21.96
C GLU A 224 -7.41 -7.21 20.84
N GLU A 225 -8.39 -7.73 20.12
CA GLU A 225 -8.18 -8.69 19.05
C GLU A 225 -7.48 -8.06 17.83
N LEU A 226 -7.82 -6.81 17.51
CA LEU A 226 -7.13 -6.05 16.46
C LEU A 226 -5.66 -5.82 16.83
N LEU A 227 -5.39 -5.34 18.05
CA LEU A 227 -4.01 -5.09 18.51
C LEU A 227 -3.21 -6.38 18.61
N ALA A 228 -3.82 -7.48 19.05
CA ALA A 228 -3.18 -8.79 19.03
C ALA A 228 -2.79 -9.22 17.60
N ALA A 229 -3.65 -8.96 16.60
CA ALA A 229 -3.35 -9.24 15.19
C ALA A 229 -2.22 -8.38 14.64
N LEU A 230 -2.23 -7.09 14.94
CA LEU A 230 -1.19 -6.16 14.51
C LEU A 230 0.14 -6.43 15.24
N GLY A 231 0.11 -6.86 16.51
CA GLY A 231 1.29 -7.25 17.27
C GLY A 231 2.01 -8.47 16.69
N ARG A 232 1.28 -9.37 16.01
CA ARG A 232 1.88 -10.49 15.24
C ARG A 232 2.45 -10.06 13.90
N SER A 233 2.11 -8.87 13.41
CA SER A 233 2.53 -8.34 12.11
C SER A 233 3.93 -7.74 12.22
N ARG A 234 4.94 -8.57 11.92
CA ARG A 234 6.34 -8.18 12.11
C ARG A 234 6.81 -7.13 11.12
N GLN A 235 6.36 -7.08 9.86
CA GLN A 235 6.93 -6.14 8.87
C GLN A 235 6.46 -4.68 9.00
N LEU A 236 5.61 -4.38 9.98
CA LEU A 236 5.50 -3.02 10.52
C LEU A 236 6.87 -2.52 11.04
N GLU A 237 7.84 -3.44 11.19
CA GLU A 237 9.25 -3.29 11.59
C GLU A 237 10.27 -3.07 10.46
N ALA A 238 10.09 -3.53 9.21
CA ALA A 238 11.25 -3.62 8.31
C ALA A 238 10.98 -3.49 6.81
N SER A 239 11.15 -2.28 6.27
CA SER A 239 11.66 -2.14 4.90
C SER A 239 13.17 -1.96 4.99
N GLU A 240 13.91 -3.08 5.06
CA GLU A 240 15.37 -3.07 5.02
C GLU A 240 15.89 -2.41 3.75
N ARG A 241 16.86 -1.50 3.95
CA ARG A 241 17.89 -1.09 2.98
C ARG A 241 17.37 -0.61 1.63
N ARG A 242 17.14 0.70 1.53
CA ARG A 242 17.60 1.40 0.32
C ARG A 242 19.11 1.19 0.24
N GLU A 243 19.56 0.55 -0.84
CA GLU A 243 20.99 0.48 -1.14
C GLU A 243 21.60 1.90 -1.12
N PRO A 244 22.83 2.06 -0.61
CA PRO A 244 23.47 3.36 -0.41
C PRO A 244 23.83 4.14 -1.69
N HIS A 245 23.20 3.86 -2.84
CA HIS A 245 23.66 4.36 -4.14
C HIS A 245 22.79 5.40 -4.84
N SER A 246 21.71 5.91 -4.23
CA SER A 246 20.94 7.02 -4.81
C SER A 246 21.02 8.29 -3.96
N PHE A 247 22.19 8.93 -3.97
CA PHE A 247 22.47 10.19 -3.25
C PHE A 247 22.05 11.46 -4.02
N LEU A 248 21.50 11.34 -5.25
CA LEU A 248 21.34 12.49 -6.14
C LEU A 248 19.91 12.93 -6.43
N LEU A 249 18.90 12.37 -5.77
CA LEU A 249 17.53 12.88 -5.86
C LEU A 249 16.94 13.12 -4.46
N PRO A 250 16.35 14.29 -4.19
CA PRO A 250 15.61 14.52 -2.95
C PRO A 250 14.52 13.45 -2.85
N SER A 251 14.51 12.73 -1.72
CA SER A 251 13.50 11.71 -1.47
C SER A 251 12.12 12.36 -1.51
N ARG A 252 11.24 11.86 -2.40
CA ARG A 252 9.84 12.29 -2.46
C ARG A 252 9.18 12.05 -1.09
N PRO A 253 8.46 13.04 -0.52
CA PRO A 253 7.60 12.80 0.64
C PRO A 253 6.51 11.81 0.21
N GLY A 254 6.49 10.59 0.78
CA GLY A 254 5.38 9.64 0.58
C GLY A 254 5.75 8.19 0.26
N SER A 255 6.98 7.90 -0.19
CA SER A 255 7.33 6.51 -0.57
C SER A 255 7.81 5.70 0.63
N GLY A 256 6.91 4.95 1.28
CA GLY A 256 7.26 3.81 2.13
C GLY A 256 7.46 4.06 3.63
N ARG A 257 6.76 5.04 4.23
CA ARG A 257 6.71 5.12 5.70
C ARG A 257 5.87 3.97 6.26
N GLN A 258 6.37 3.35 7.33
CA GLN A 258 5.63 2.45 8.19
C GLN A 258 4.80 3.31 9.14
N GLU A 259 3.49 3.13 9.08
CA GLU A 259 2.54 4.04 9.72
C GLU A 259 1.44 3.20 10.36
N VAL A 260 1.25 3.44 11.65
CA VAL A 260 0.09 2.97 12.39
C VAL A 260 -0.64 4.23 12.85
N ASP A 261 -1.92 4.33 12.52
CA ASP A 261 -2.75 5.49 12.88
C ASP A 261 -3.98 5.02 13.65
N PHE A 262 -4.01 5.37 14.94
CA PHE A 262 -5.11 5.17 15.87
C PHE A 262 -5.61 6.52 16.42
N ASP A 263 -5.38 7.63 15.71
CA ASP A 263 -5.84 8.94 16.16
C ASP A 263 -7.37 8.92 16.34
N TRP A 264 -7.86 9.51 17.42
CA TRP A 264 -9.27 9.45 17.86
C TRP A 264 -9.80 8.07 18.26
N CYS A 265 -8.94 7.12 18.66
CA CYS A 265 -9.36 5.80 19.18
C CYS A 265 -9.32 5.70 20.71
N GLU A 266 -9.91 6.68 21.40
CA GLU A 266 -9.85 6.83 22.86
C GLU A 266 -10.54 5.70 23.67
N LYS A 267 -11.36 4.86 23.03
CA LYS A 267 -12.04 3.73 23.70
C LYS A 267 -11.24 2.42 23.70
N ILE A 268 -10.06 2.40 23.09
CA ILE A 268 -9.16 1.24 23.21
C ILE A 268 -8.68 1.20 24.67
N PRO A 269 -9.00 0.14 25.44
CA PRO A 269 -8.58 0.07 26.83
C PRO A 269 -7.07 -0.13 26.94
N ASP A 270 -6.43 0.40 27.99
CA ASP A 270 -4.99 0.25 28.26
C ASP A 270 -4.54 -1.22 28.22
N ALA A 271 -5.37 -2.13 28.72
CA ALA A 271 -5.11 -3.57 28.69
C ALA A 271 -4.93 -4.13 27.26
N ALA A 272 -5.57 -3.53 26.25
CA ALA A 272 -5.41 -3.94 24.86
C ALA A 272 -4.04 -3.54 24.30
N TRP A 273 -3.53 -2.37 24.69
CA TRP A 273 -2.18 -1.93 24.33
C TRP A 273 -1.10 -2.78 25.01
N GLU A 274 -1.38 -3.34 26.18
CA GLU A 274 -0.49 -4.31 26.84
C GLU A 274 -0.35 -5.63 26.05
N LEU A 275 -1.29 -5.96 25.17
CA LEU A 275 -1.18 -7.14 24.27
C LEU A 275 -0.12 -6.96 23.17
N LEU A 276 0.28 -5.73 22.88
CA LEU A 276 1.44 -5.48 22.04
C LEU A 276 2.68 -5.88 22.83
N GLY A 277 3.25 -7.04 22.49
CA GLY A 277 4.47 -7.53 23.11
C GLY A 277 5.62 -6.52 23.00
N ASP A 278 6.57 -6.61 23.94
CA ASP A 278 7.75 -5.76 23.93
C ASP A 278 8.48 -5.86 22.58
N GLY A 279 8.73 -4.70 21.98
CA GLY A 279 9.37 -4.62 20.67
C GLY A 279 8.45 -4.96 19.50
N ALA A 280 7.12 -4.98 19.69
CA ALA A 280 6.22 -4.88 18.57
C ALA A 280 6.46 -3.55 17.83
N TRP A 281 6.70 -3.63 16.53
CA TRP A 281 6.94 -2.47 15.64
C TRP A 281 8.16 -1.59 16.02
N PRO A 282 9.37 -2.17 16.19
CA PRO A 282 10.52 -1.44 16.70
C PRO A 282 10.99 -0.27 15.81
N ARG A 283 10.62 -0.27 14.53
CA ARG A 283 10.96 0.81 13.57
C ARG A 283 9.79 1.72 13.18
N LEU A 284 8.69 1.66 13.93
CA LEU A 284 7.51 2.48 13.67
C LEU A 284 7.87 3.97 13.69
N ARG A 285 7.60 4.68 12.59
CA ARG A 285 7.97 6.10 12.43
C ARG A 285 6.83 7.04 12.76
N VAL A 286 5.60 6.62 12.47
CA VAL A 286 4.37 7.37 12.69
C VAL A 286 3.44 6.46 13.46
N ALA A 287 3.01 6.93 14.62
CA ALA A 287 2.20 6.18 15.56
C ALA A 287 1.17 7.11 16.21
N GLU A 288 0.36 7.76 15.38
CA GLU A 288 -0.62 8.72 15.86
C GLU A 288 -1.70 7.99 16.67
N GLY A 289 -2.12 8.57 17.80
CA GLY A 289 -3.14 8.00 18.68
C GLY A 289 -2.71 6.81 19.56
N VAL A 290 -1.46 6.35 19.47
CA VAL A 290 -0.91 5.37 20.43
C VAL A 290 -0.48 6.09 21.70
N PRO A 291 -0.85 5.62 22.91
CA PRO A 291 -0.41 6.26 24.15
C PRO A 291 1.12 6.27 24.29
N GLU A 292 1.70 7.39 24.73
CA GLU A 292 3.16 7.60 24.75
C GLU A 292 3.90 6.57 25.61
N GLU A 293 3.28 6.09 26.70
CA GLU A 293 3.84 5.06 27.57
C GLU A 293 4.05 3.73 26.84
N HIS A 294 3.09 3.32 26.01
CA HIS A 294 3.25 2.13 25.16
C HIS A 294 4.24 2.40 24.01
N LEU A 295 4.24 3.60 23.42
CA LEU A 295 5.23 3.96 22.39
C LEU A 295 6.66 3.87 22.91
N GLN A 296 6.90 4.32 24.14
CA GLN A 296 8.20 4.22 24.77
C GLN A 296 8.63 2.76 24.94
N ARG A 297 7.73 1.90 25.45
CA ARG A 297 7.97 0.45 25.59
C ARG A 297 8.30 -0.23 24.26
N LEU A 298 7.56 0.11 23.19
CA LEU A 298 7.80 -0.42 21.84
C LEU A 298 9.15 0.05 21.26
N ARG A 299 9.54 1.31 21.51
CA ARG A 299 10.82 1.89 21.06
C ARG A 299 12.02 1.37 21.84
N GLU A 300 11.92 1.21 23.15
CA GLU A 300 13.03 0.76 24.01
C GLU A 300 13.45 -0.67 23.67
N ALA A 301 12.49 -1.56 23.48
CA ALA A 301 12.76 -2.93 23.06
C ALA A 301 13.44 -3.03 21.68
N SER A 302 13.25 -2.03 20.80
CA SER A 302 14.00 -1.94 19.54
C SER A 302 15.50 -1.74 19.74
N LEU A 303 15.88 -0.92 20.72
CA LEU A 303 17.28 -0.54 20.91
C LEU A 303 18.10 -1.71 21.45
N ASP A 304 17.49 -2.55 22.30
CA ASP A 304 18.11 -3.76 22.83
C ASP A 304 18.35 -4.81 21.73
N LEU A 305 17.44 -4.92 20.76
CA LEU A 305 17.61 -5.79 19.59
C LEU A 305 18.79 -5.34 18.71
N GLU A 306 18.94 -4.04 18.47
CA GLU A 306 20.06 -3.51 17.68
C GLU A 306 21.41 -3.60 18.43
N ALA A 307 21.42 -3.37 19.75
CA ALA A 307 22.61 -3.51 20.59
C ALA A 307 23.10 -4.96 20.67
N GLY A 308 22.19 -5.93 20.73
CA GLY A 308 22.52 -7.36 20.70
C GLY A 308 23.06 -7.83 19.34
N ALA A 309 22.54 -7.30 18.24
CA ALA A 309 22.99 -7.65 16.89
C ALA A 309 24.39 -7.11 16.55
N GLY A 310 24.79 -5.96 17.11
CA GLY A 310 26.13 -5.38 16.97
C GLY A 310 27.23 -6.08 17.80
N GLY A 311 26.86 -7.00 18.70
CA GLY A 311 27.75 -7.68 19.64
C GLY A 311 28.51 -8.89 19.12
N TRP A 312 28.46 -9.19 17.82
CA TRP A 312 29.33 -10.20 17.19
C TRP A 312 30.74 -9.63 17.02
N SER A 313 31.40 -9.39 18.16
CA SER A 313 32.84 -9.27 18.24
C SER A 313 33.45 -10.49 17.57
N MET A 314 34.18 -10.22 16.51
CA MET A 314 35.01 -11.13 15.74
C MET A 314 36.02 -11.83 16.67
N ARG A 315 35.59 -12.82 17.44
CA ARG A 315 36.51 -13.79 18.04
C ARG A 315 37.03 -14.61 16.89
N SER A 316 38.26 -14.32 16.48
CA SER A 316 39.02 -15.17 15.58
C SER A 316 38.95 -16.60 16.09
N VAL A 317 38.25 -17.47 15.38
CA VAL A 317 38.44 -18.91 15.51
C VAL A 317 39.81 -19.20 14.92
N ARG A 318 40.83 -19.09 15.77
CA ARG A 318 42.18 -19.55 15.46
C ARG A 318 42.08 -21.08 15.41
N TRP A 319 42.19 -21.64 14.22
CA TRP A 319 42.41 -23.07 14.05
C TRP A 319 43.76 -23.43 14.68
N GLY A 320 43.72 -23.88 15.93
CA GLY A 320 44.87 -24.39 16.66
C GLY A 320 45.08 -25.86 16.32
N THR A 321 46.09 -26.12 15.51
CA THR A 321 46.69 -27.43 15.28
C THR A 321 47.08 -28.08 16.61
N ARG A 322 46.74 -29.37 16.77
CA ARG A 322 47.16 -30.21 17.89
C ARG A 322 48.67 -30.16 18.10
N PHE A 323 49.10 -29.86 19.32
CA PHE A 323 50.36 -30.37 19.85
C PHE A 323 50.17 -30.93 21.26
N VAL A 324 50.94 -31.98 21.50
CA VAL A 324 50.80 -32.99 22.55
C VAL A 324 51.48 -32.56 23.86
N SER A 325 50.84 -32.90 24.97
CA SER A 325 51.35 -33.24 26.32
C SER A 325 52.62 -32.57 26.85
N GLY A 326 52.51 -31.97 28.04
CA GLY A 326 53.69 -31.66 28.87
C GLY A 326 53.39 -30.82 30.11
N SER A 327 53.07 -31.51 31.21
CA SER A 327 53.40 -31.22 32.61
C SER A 327 53.62 -29.78 33.10
N GLY A 328 52.72 -29.34 34.01
CA GLY A 328 53.00 -28.64 35.27
C GLY A 328 53.65 -27.26 35.26
N PHE A 329 53.01 -26.26 35.89
CA PHE A 329 53.65 -25.39 36.90
C PHE A 329 52.62 -24.44 37.56
N LYS A 330 52.93 -24.03 38.79
CA LYS A 330 52.11 -23.24 39.72
C LYS A 330 52.04 -21.73 39.37
N PHE A 331 50.92 -21.12 39.78
CA PHE A 331 50.59 -19.70 40.08
C PHE A 331 51.76 -18.70 40.28
N PRO A 332 51.60 -17.36 40.02
CA PRO A 332 50.66 -16.54 40.80
C PRO A 332 49.97 -15.33 40.14
N ARG A 333 48.99 -14.86 40.92
CA ARG A 333 48.18 -13.64 40.91
C ARG A 333 49.02 -12.37 40.70
N VAL A 334 48.61 -11.50 39.76
CA VAL A 334 49.05 -10.09 39.69
C VAL A 334 47.82 -9.21 39.47
N SER A 335 47.52 -8.39 40.47
CA SER A 335 46.63 -7.24 40.35
C SER A 335 47.33 -6.15 39.55
N ARG A 336 46.65 -5.49 38.61
CA ARG A 336 47.11 -4.21 38.08
C ARG A 336 45.93 -3.27 37.80
N GLU A 337 45.87 -2.27 38.67
CA GLU A 337 45.17 -1.01 38.55
C GLU A 337 45.73 -0.20 37.37
N ILE A 338 44.87 0.31 36.50
CA ILE A 338 45.23 1.34 35.52
C ILE A 338 44.14 2.41 35.51
N ARG A 339 44.43 3.52 36.18
CA ARG A 339 43.89 4.86 35.88
C ARG A 339 44.72 5.45 34.74
N SER A 340 44.06 6.00 33.72
CA SER A 340 44.61 7.13 32.95
C SER A 340 43.48 7.85 32.23
N ASP A 341 43.16 9.04 32.75
CA ASP A 341 42.60 10.15 31.99
C ASP A 341 43.43 10.43 30.74
N ARG A 342 42.77 10.80 29.64
CA ARG A 342 43.33 11.73 28.65
C ARG A 342 42.21 12.45 27.91
N THR A 343 41.99 13.68 28.35
CA THR A 343 41.41 14.78 27.60
C THR A 343 42.32 15.12 26.42
N VAL A 344 41.76 15.20 25.21
CA VAL A 344 42.35 15.95 24.10
C VAL A 344 41.22 16.75 23.43
N ARG A 345 41.24 18.07 23.65
CA ARG A 345 40.67 19.06 22.73
C ARG A 345 41.70 19.35 21.66
N ALA A 346 41.27 19.39 20.40
CA ALA A 346 41.86 20.26 19.39
C ALA A 346 40.76 20.67 18.39
N SER A 347 40.47 21.96 18.38
CA SER A 347 39.77 22.67 17.31
C SER A 347 40.83 23.26 16.38
N CYS A 348 40.58 23.25 15.07
CA CYS A 348 40.84 24.39 14.19
C CYS A 348 40.18 24.16 12.83
N ALA A 349 39.50 25.21 12.37
CA ALA A 349 38.86 25.36 11.07
C ALA A 349 39.86 25.84 10.00
N ALA A 350 39.56 25.59 8.71
CA ALA A 350 39.75 26.55 7.62
C ALA A 350 39.19 26.02 6.28
N THR A 351 38.09 26.65 5.84
CA THR A 351 37.80 27.16 4.48
C THR A 351 38.43 26.51 3.24
N GLY A 352 37.58 25.99 2.35
CA GLY A 352 37.89 25.66 0.95
C GLY A 352 36.81 26.17 -0.01
N ASN A 353 37.22 27.00 -0.96
CA ASN A 353 36.42 27.64 -2.02
C ASN A 353 35.78 26.62 -2.98
N ILE A 354 34.49 26.77 -3.28
CA ILE A 354 33.78 26.02 -4.33
C ILE A 354 33.64 26.91 -5.57
N ARG A 355 34.18 26.46 -6.71
CA ARG A 355 33.94 27.03 -8.04
C ARG A 355 32.61 26.50 -8.59
N LEU A 356 31.70 27.41 -8.91
CA LEU A 356 30.48 27.16 -9.69
C LEU A 356 30.84 27.00 -11.17
N SER A 357 30.60 25.83 -11.74
CA SER A 357 30.56 25.60 -13.18
C SER A 357 29.10 25.54 -13.64
N THR A 358 28.71 26.53 -14.45
CA THR A 358 27.43 26.65 -15.13
C THR A 358 27.30 25.54 -16.19
N VAL A 359 26.38 24.60 -16.01
CA VAL A 359 25.97 23.63 -17.04
C VAL A 359 24.69 24.16 -17.69
N GLY A 360 24.78 24.46 -18.99
CA GLY A 360 23.66 24.97 -19.77
C GLY A 360 22.59 23.91 -20.04
N MET A 361 21.34 24.22 -19.70
CA MET A 361 20.17 23.45 -20.12
C MET A 361 19.73 23.90 -21.51
N ARG A 362 20.07 23.13 -22.56
CA ARG A 362 19.39 23.15 -23.85
C ARG A 362 18.68 21.81 -24.00
N GLY A 363 17.34 21.80 -23.96
CA GLY A 363 16.60 20.55 -24.22
C GLY A 363 15.13 20.49 -23.84
N MET A 364 14.41 21.61 -23.67
CA MET A 364 12.97 21.56 -23.29
C MET A 364 12.01 22.21 -24.30
N HIS A 365 12.47 22.66 -25.47
CA HIS A 365 11.60 23.32 -26.45
C HIS A 365 10.86 22.37 -27.40
N GLY A 366 11.14 21.06 -27.41
CA GLY A 366 10.51 20.12 -28.36
C GLY A 366 9.30 19.33 -27.83
N TRP A 367 8.94 19.47 -26.54
CA TRP A 367 7.87 18.67 -25.94
C TRP A 367 6.48 19.34 -25.99
N MET A 368 6.43 20.66 -26.17
CA MET A 368 5.17 21.42 -26.21
C MET A 368 4.50 21.42 -27.58
N ASP A 369 5.26 21.32 -28.68
CA ASP A 369 4.71 21.50 -30.03
C ASP A 369 3.86 20.29 -30.49
N GLY A 370 4.24 19.06 -30.11
CA GLY A 370 3.50 17.86 -30.51
C GLY A 370 2.15 17.65 -29.82
N TRP A 371 1.86 18.37 -28.73
CA TRP A 371 0.58 18.26 -28.01
C TRP A 371 -0.51 19.19 -28.59
N MET A 372 -0.14 20.32 -29.22
CA MET A 372 -1.11 21.22 -29.86
C MET A 372 -1.59 20.72 -31.22
N ASP A 373 -0.73 20.07 -32.01
CA ASP A 373 -1.09 19.64 -33.37
C ASP A 373 -2.19 18.58 -33.37
N GLY A 374 -2.15 17.62 -32.43
CA GLY A 374 -3.19 16.58 -32.32
C GLY A 374 -4.56 17.07 -31.81
N TRP A 375 -4.62 18.23 -31.16
CA TRP A 375 -5.89 18.80 -30.68
C TRP A 375 -6.59 19.64 -31.77
N MET A 376 -5.83 20.26 -32.67
CA MET A 376 -6.40 21.00 -33.80
C MET A 376 -7.01 20.08 -34.88
N ASP A 377 -6.42 18.92 -35.13
CA ASP A 377 -6.96 17.96 -36.12
C ASP A 377 -8.34 17.39 -35.69
N ALA A 378 -8.56 17.18 -34.39
CA ALA A 378 -9.82 16.66 -33.87
C ALA A 378 -10.97 17.70 -33.91
N CYS A 379 -10.67 19.00 -33.90
CA CYS A 379 -11.69 20.05 -33.99
C CYS A 379 -12.13 20.31 -35.44
N VAL A 380 -11.30 20.05 -36.44
CA VAL A 380 -11.64 20.29 -37.86
C VAL A 380 -12.61 19.24 -38.39
N ASP A 381 -12.49 17.98 -37.98
CA ASP A 381 -13.39 16.91 -38.41
C ASP A 381 -14.82 17.05 -37.85
N VAL A 382 -14.98 17.65 -36.66
CA VAL A 382 -16.30 17.88 -36.05
C VAL A 382 -17.04 19.06 -36.70
N CYS A 383 -16.32 20.02 -37.30
CA CYS A 383 -16.95 21.19 -37.93
C CYS A 383 -17.29 21.02 -39.42
N LEU A 384 -16.73 20.03 -40.13
CA LEU A 384 -16.94 19.87 -41.58
C LEU A 384 -17.77 18.63 -41.98
N GLY A 385 -18.17 17.80 -41.02
CA GLY A 385 -18.84 16.51 -41.26
C GLY A 385 -20.37 16.50 -41.22
N THR A 386 -21.09 17.52 -41.70
CA THR A 386 -22.55 17.41 -41.91
C THR A 386 -22.99 18.17 -43.17
N GLY A 387 -22.94 17.48 -44.31
CA GLY A 387 -23.42 18.07 -45.56
C GLY A 387 -23.42 17.10 -46.71
N SER A 388 -24.29 16.10 -46.70
CA SER A 388 -24.74 15.46 -47.94
C SER A 388 -26.16 14.94 -47.79
N SER A 389 -27.04 15.71 -48.42
CA SER A 389 -28.45 15.48 -48.71
C SER A 389 -28.62 14.31 -49.68
N SER A 390 -29.66 13.50 -49.49
CA SER A 390 -30.21 12.64 -50.52
C SER A 390 -31.70 12.95 -50.72
N TYR A 391 -31.97 13.78 -51.73
CA TYR A 391 -33.20 13.74 -52.50
C TYR A 391 -32.99 12.77 -53.67
N SER A 392 -33.75 11.67 -53.69
CA SER A 392 -34.35 11.00 -54.86
C SER A 392 -35.03 9.72 -54.40
#